data_AF-A0A7S4W6B4-F1
#
_entry.id   AF-A0A7S4W6B4-F1
#
_cell.length_a   1.000
_cell.length_b   1.000
_cell.length_c   1.000
_cell.angle_alpha   90.00
_cell.angle_beta   90.00
_cell.angle_gamma   90.00
#
_symmetry.space_group_name_H-M   'P 1'
#
loop_
_entity.id
_entity.type
_entity.pdbx_description
1 polymer ?
#
loop_
_entity_poly.entity_id
_entity_poly.type
_entity_poly.pdbx_seq_one_letter_code
_entity_poly.pdbx_strand_id
1 'polypeptide(L)'
;MFRSICGLPFKILDKKGEKQVMFARKRSLKHALQLACEGKDVVNLSILLIFQQVKHLAIYNSDYTNDILDMLSTEKRISHDIFLKLKELQDSLQQTKEVPDGLIEKVRTFGLSKDISKHIME
;
A
#
# COMPACT_ATOMS: atom_id res chain seq x y z
N MET A 1 -35.29 17.99 -1.45
CA MET A 1 -35.69 16.67 -1.98
C MET A 1 -34.41 15.85 -2.19
N PHE A 2 -33.97 15.12 -1.16
CA PHE A 2 -32.77 14.28 -1.25
C PHE A 2 -33.16 12.94 -1.90
N ARG A 3 -32.70 12.71 -3.13
CA ARG A 3 -32.81 11.40 -3.77
C ARG A 3 -31.66 10.54 -3.27
N SER A 4 -31.93 9.70 -2.27
CA SER A 4 -31.00 8.66 -1.84
C SER A 4 -30.66 7.75 -3.03
N ILE A 5 -29.37 7.67 -3.37
CA ILE A 5 -28.82 6.63 -4.23
C ILE A 5 -28.79 5.34 -3.40
N CYS A 6 -29.95 4.69 -3.26
CA CYS A 6 -30.08 3.39 -2.59
C CYS A 6 -30.71 2.41 -3.58
N GLY A 7 -30.00 2.16 -4.68
CA GLY A 7 -30.43 1.22 -5.74
C GLY A 7 -29.51 0.02 -5.94
N LEU A 8 -28.38 -0.05 -5.25
CA LEU A 8 -27.54 -1.25 -5.22
C LEU A 8 -27.85 -2.01 -3.93
N PRO A 9 -28.24 -3.29 -3.99
CA PRO A 9 -28.31 -4.10 -2.79
C PRO A 9 -26.89 -4.22 -2.26
N PHE A 10 -26.57 -3.50 -1.18
CA PHE A 10 -25.37 -3.77 -0.41
C PHE A 10 -25.54 -5.17 0.18
N LYS A 11 -25.13 -6.19 -0.58
CA LYS A 11 -25.01 -7.53 -0.04
C LYS A 11 -23.91 -7.41 1.01
N ILE A 12 -24.30 -7.41 2.29
CA ILE A 12 -23.37 -7.59 3.39
C ILE A 12 -22.61 -8.86 3.05
N LEU A 13 -21.33 -8.72 2.73
CA LEU A 13 -20.50 -9.85 2.37
C LEU A 13 -20.37 -10.72 3.61
N ASP A 14 -20.53 -12.02 3.43
CA ASP A 14 -20.14 -12.95 4.47
C ASP A 14 -18.62 -12.92 4.63
N LYS A 15 -18.12 -13.39 5.77
CA LYS A 15 -16.68 -13.41 6.06
C LYS A 15 -15.85 -14.13 4.98
N LYS A 16 -16.45 -15.06 4.24
CA LYS A 16 -15.83 -15.75 3.10
C LYS A 16 -15.71 -14.81 1.89
N GLY A 17 -16.78 -14.09 1.55
CA GLY A 17 -16.79 -13.07 0.50
C GLY A 17 -15.78 -11.95 0.76
N GLU A 18 -15.73 -11.42 1.99
CA GLU A 18 -14.75 -10.39 2.37
C GLU A 18 -13.31 -10.85 2.15
N LYS A 19 -12.99 -12.08 2.58
CA LYS A 19 -11.66 -12.68 2.38
C LYS A 19 -11.33 -12.84 0.89
N GLN A 20 -12.29 -13.28 0.08
CA GLN A 20 -12.09 -13.43 -1.36
C GLN A 20 -11.81 -12.08 -2.03
N VAL A 21 -12.57 -11.04 -1.68
CA VAL A 21 -12.35 -9.68 -2.18
C VAL A 21 -10.96 -9.17 -1.78
N MET A 22 -10.58 -9.32 -0.51
CA MET A 22 -9.25 -8.89 -0.04
C MET A 22 -8.11 -9.64 -0.72
N PHE A 23 -8.28 -10.94 -0.97
CA PHE A 23 -7.29 -11.76 -1.65
C PHE A 23 -7.16 -11.40 -3.14
N ALA A 24 -8.29 -11.26 -3.84
CA ALA A 24 -8.32 -10.85 -5.24
C ALA A 24 -7.67 -9.47 -5.41
N ARG A 25 -8.04 -8.52 -4.55
CA ARG A 25 -7.45 -7.18 -4.54
C ARG A 25 -5.94 -7.22 -4.29
N LYS A 26 -5.47 -7.98 -3.29
CA LYS A 26 -4.03 -8.14 -3.00
C LYS A 26 -3.29 -8.69 -4.23
N ARG A 27 -3.87 -9.67 -4.92
CA ARG A 27 -3.30 -10.24 -6.16
C ARG A 27 -3.19 -9.19 -7.27
N SER A 28 -4.25 -8.41 -7.49
CA SER A 28 -4.25 -7.33 -8.50
C SER A 28 -3.23 -6.24 -8.18
N LEU A 29 -3.13 -5.81 -6.92
CA LEU A 29 -2.15 -4.81 -6.48
C LEU A 29 -0.71 -5.30 -6.67
N LYS A 30 -0.42 -6.57 -6.34
CA LYS A 30 0.92 -7.16 -6.58
C LYS A 30 1.25 -7.21 -8.06
N HIS A 31 0.30 -7.60 -8.89
CA HIS A 31 0.49 -7.61 -10.34
C HIS A 31 0.74 -6.20 -10.89
N ALA A 32 -0.02 -5.20 -10.43
CA ALA A 32 0.20 -3.80 -10.79
C ALA A 32 1.60 -3.33 -10.36
N LEU A 33 2.06 -3.68 -9.15
CA LEU A 33 3.38 -3.32 -8.66
C LEU A 33 4.52 -3.98 -9.46
N GLN A 34 4.30 -5.18 -10.00
CA GLN A 34 5.26 -5.84 -10.89
C GLN A 34 5.38 -5.14 -12.24
N LEU A 35 4.28 -4.56 -12.74
CA LEU A 35 4.24 -3.86 -14.04
C LEU A 35 4.55 -2.36 -13.92
N ALA A 36 4.55 -1.80 -12.71
CA ALA A 36 4.80 -0.38 -12.49
C ALA A 36 6.22 0.00 -12.93
N CYS A 37 6.30 1.00 -13.82
CA CYS A 37 7.56 1.61 -14.28
C CYS A 37 7.83 2.95 -13.58
N GLU A 38 6.78 3.64 -13.13
CA GLU A 38 6.91 4.94 -12.48
C GLU A 38 7.15 4.79 -10.97
N GLY A 39 8.11 5.54 -10.43
CA GLY A 39 8.41 5.53 -8.99
C GLY A 39 7.20 5.90 -8.12
N LYS A 40 6.32 6.77 -8.63
CA LYS A 40 5.06 7.18 -7.97
C LYS A 40 4.09 6.01 -7.82
N ASP A 41 3.96 5.18 -8.84
CA ASP A 41 3.09 4.00 -8.78
C ASP A 41 3.71 2.94 -7.86
N VAL A 42 5.02 2.76 -7.93
CA VAL A 42 5.75 1.82 -7.06
C VAL A 42 5.54 2.18 -5.58
N VAL A 43 5.73 3.44 -5.20
CA VAL A 43 5.58 3.86 -3.80
C VAL A 43 4.12 3.74 -3.33
N ASN A 44 3.16 4.18 -4.13
CA ASN A 44 1.74 4.12 -3.80
C ASN A 44 1.26 2.67 -3.63
N LEU A 45 1.57 1.81 -4.60
CA LEU A 45 1.16 0.40 -4.56
C LEU A 45 1.83 -0.35 -3.42
N SER A 46 3.11 -0.07 -3.13
CA SER A 46 3.80 -0.62 -1.98
C SER A 46 3.14 -0.19 -0.67
N ILE A 47 2.85 1.10 -0.47
CA ILE A 47 2.20 1.61 0.75
C ILE A 47 0.83 0.95 0.95
N LEU A 48 0.02 0.82 -0.10
CA LEU A 48 -1.29 0.17 -0.03
C LEU A 48 -1.19 -1.33 0.33
N LEU A 49 -0.23 -2.05 -0.25
CA LEU A 49 -0.01 -3.47 0.05
C LEU A 49 0.45 -3.68 1.50
N ILE A 50 1.33 -2.82 1.99
CA ILE A 50 1.87 -2.86 3.35
C ILE A 50 0.79 -2.53 4.37
N PHE A 51 0.01 -1.47 4.13
CA PHE A 51 -1.12 -1.11 4.97
C PHE A 51 -2.16 -2.23 5.05
N GLN A 52 -2.52 -2.84 3.92
CA GLN A 52 -3.45 -3.96 3.89
C GLN A 52 -2.93 -5.16 4.69
N GLN A 53 -1.62 -5.39 4.67
CA GLN A 53 -1.01 -6.46 5.43
C GLN A 53 -1.04 -6.22 6.94
N VAL A 54 -0.79 -5.00 7.37
CA VAL A 54 -0.71 -4.65 8.79
C VAL A 54 -2.09 -4.51 9.42
N LYS A 55 -2.97 -3.74 8.77
CA LYS A 55 -4.27 -3.35 9.33
C LYS A 55 -5.41 -4.28 8.93
N HIS A 56 -5.20 -5.17 7.96
CA HIS A 56 -6.25 -5.98 7.35
C HIS A 56 -7.39 -5.15 6.73
N LEU A 57 -7.10 -3.91 6.35
CA LEU A 57 -8.02 -2.96 5.74
C LEU A 57 -7.53 -2.59 4.34
N ALA A 58 -8.44 -2.19 3.45
CA ALA A 58 -8.09 -1.77 2.10
C ALA A 58 -8.58 -0.35 1.84
N ILE A 59 -7.69 0.52 1.36
CA ILE A 59 -8.00 1.90 0.98
C ILE A 59 -7.91 2.01 -0.54
N TYR A 60 -8.94 2.52 -1.21
CA TYR A 60 -9.00 2.55 -2.68
C TYR A 60 -8.29 3.77 -3.30
N ASN A 61 -8.14 4.85 -2.53
CA ASN A 61 -7.63 6.11 -3.08
C ASN A 61 -6.16 6.34 -2.70
N SER A 62 -5.34 6.70 -3.69
CA SER A 62 -3.94 7.10 -3.56
C SER A 62 -3.75 8.47 -2.91
N ASP A 63 -4.80 9.28 -2.79
CA ASP A 63 -4.69 10.59 -2.14
C ASP A 63 -4.35 10.47 -0.65
N TYR A 64 -4.66 9.33 -0.04
CA TYR A 64 -4.36 9.03 1.36
C TYR A 64 -2.95 8.46 1.57
N THR A 65 -2.09 8.40 0.55
CA THR A 65 -0.76 7.78 0.69
C THR A 65 0.07 8.40 1.82
N ASN A 66 0.03 9.73 1.97
CA ASN A 66 0.77 10.43 3.04
C ASN A 66 0.18 10.08 4.43
N ASP A 67 -1.15 10.12 4.57
CA ASP A 67 -1.82 9.77 5.83
C ASP A 67 -1.55 8.32 6.22
N ILE A 68 -1.53 7.42 5.22
CA ILE A 68 -1.19 6.01 5.42
C ILE A 68 0.27 5.90 5.87
N LEU A 69 1.20 6.60 5.22
CA LEU A 69 2.61 6.59 5.61
C LEU A 69 2.78 7.03 7.07
N ASP A 70 2.12 8.10 7.49
CA ASP A 70 2.12 8.56 8.88
C ASP A 70 1.54 7.51 9.84
N MET A 71 0.45 6.84 9.45
CA MET A 71 -0.08 5.70 10.23
C MET A 71 0.93 4.56 10.35
N LEU A 72 1.65 4.23 9.27
CA LEU A 72 2.67 3.18 9.25
C LEU A 72 3.89 3.55 10.13
N SER A 73 4.19 4.83 10.32
CA SER A 73 5.29 5.29 11.20
C SER A 73 5.13 4.86 12.66
N THR A 74 3.88 4.72 13.12
CA THR A 74 3.53 4.33 14.50
C THR A 74 3.36 2.83 14.67
N GLU A 75 3.46 2.07 13.58
CA GLU A 75 3.15 0.65 13.58
C GLU A 75 4.35 -0.21 13.99
N LYS A 76 4.17 -1.01 15.05
CA LYS A 76 5.23 -1.88 15.60
C LYS A 76 5.63 -3.05 14.70
N ARG A 77 4.77 -3.42 13.74
CA ARG A 77 4.99 -4.54 12.80
C ARG A 77 5.89 -4.17 11.61
N ILE A 78 6.25 -2.89 11.47
CA ILE A 78 7.04 -2.39 10.35
C ILE A 78 8.41 -2.00 10.89
N SER A 79 9.47 -2.47 10.24
CA SER A 79 10.83 -2.01 10.55
C SER A 79 10.96 -0.52 10.23
N HIS A 80 11.68 0.20 11.07
CA HIS A 80 11.94 1.62 10.85
C HIS A 80 12.62 1.88 9.49
N ASP A 81 13.48 0.95 9.03
CA ASP A 81 14.14 1.05 7.71
C ASP A 81 13.13 1.06 6.56
N ILE A 82 12.12 0.19 6.59
CA ILE A 82 11.07 0.14 5.56
C ILE A 82 10.31 1.47 5.51
N PHE A 83 9.95 2.01 6.67
CA PHE A 83 9.28 3.30 6.75
C PHE A 83 10.16 4.43 6.19
N LEU A 84 11.44 4.48 6.57
CA LEU A 84 12.38 5.48 6.08
C LEU A 84 12.53 5.41 4.55
N LYS A 85 12.64 4.21 3.97
CA LYS A 85 12.78 4.03 2.52
C LYS A 85 11.53 4.43 1.73
N LEU A 86 10.35 4.13 2.28
CA LEU A 86 9.08 4.58 1.70
C LEU A 86 8.96 6.10 1.75
N LYS A 87 9.33 6.70 2.88
CA LYS A 87 9.32 8.15 3.08
C LYS A 87 10.33 8.85 2.17
N GLU A 88 11.55 8.33 2.08
CA GLU A 88 12.62 8.85 1.23
C GLU A 88 12.20 8.88 -0.26
N LEU A 89 11.53 7.82 -0.74
CA LEU A 89 11.03 7.78 -2.11
C LEU A 89 9.87 8.77 -2.31
N GLN A 90 8.94 8.84 -1.36
CA GLN A 90 7.81 9.78 -1.40
C GLN A 90 8.29 11.24 -1.41
N ASP A 91 9.22 11.59 -0.53
CA ASP A 91 9.77 12.94 -0.41
C ASP A 91 10.58 13.32 -1.66
N SER A 92 11.36 12.39 -2.22
CA SER A 92 12.11 12.61 -3.47
C SER A 92 11.18 12.91 -4.65
N LEU A 93 10.05 12.21 -4.73
CA LEU A 93 9.04 12.41 -5.77
C LEU A 93 8.28 13.74 -5.61
N GLN A 94 8.03 14.19 -4.37
CA GLN A 94 7.40 15.49 -4.12
C GLN A 94 8.35 16.67 -4.39
N GLN A 95 9.65 16.50 -4.11
CA GLN A 95 10.65 17.55 -4.26
C GLN A 95 11.28 17.61 -5.67
N THR A 96 10.84 16.76 -6.61
CA THR A 96 11.44 16.62 -7.96
C THR A 96 12.96 16.43 -7.90
N LYS A 97 13.44 15.73 -6.87
CA LYS A 97 14.86 15.40 -6.73
C LYS A 97 15.17 14.14 -7.50
N GLU A 98 16.44 13.99 -7.90
CA GLU A 98 16.93 12.73 -8.45
C GLU A 98 16.66 11.59 -7.46
N VAL A 99 15.95 10.57 -7.92
CA VAL A 99 15.65 9.39 -7.11
C VAL A 99 16.93 8.57 -7.00
N PRO A 100 17.40 8.24 -5.77
CA PRO A 100 18.60 7.44 -5.59
C PRO A 100 18.51 6.10 -6.32
N ASP A 101 19.62 5.72 -6.95
CA ASP A 101 19.66 4.53 -7.79
C ASP A 101 19.35 3.26 -6.96
N GLY A 102 18.43 2.43 -7.46
CA GLY A 102 17.95 1.23 -6.77
C GLY A 102 16.95 1.44 -5.61
N LEU A 103 16.57 2.68 -5.25
CA LEU A 103 15.57 2.92 -4.19
C LEU A 103 14.18 2.39 -4.59
N ILE A 104 13.80 2.56 -5.85
CA ILE A 104 12.53 2.08 -6.40
C ILE A 104 12.43 0.56 -6.28
N GLU A 105 13.50 -0.17 -6.61
CA GLU A 105 13.52 -1.64 -6.54
C GLU A 105 13.47 -2.16 -5.10
N LYS A 106 14.12 -1.45 -4.15
CA LYS A 106 13.98 -1.77 -2.71
C LYS A 106 12.53 -1.60 -2.25
N VAL A 107 11.89 -0.48 -2.58
CA VAL A 107 10.48 -0.22 -2.24
C VAL A 107 9.54 -1.22 -2.89
N ARG A 108 9.82 -1.62 -4.15
CA ARG A 108 9.09 -2.67 -4.86
C ARG A 108 9.19 -4.01 -4.12
N THR A 109 10.39 -4.36 -3.66
CA THR A 109 10.64 -5.60 -2.92
C THR A 109 9.85 -5.65 -1.62
N PHE A 110 9.79 -4.53 -0.88
CA PHE A 110 8.98 -4.44 0.34
C PHE A 110 7.48 -4.63 0.08
N GLY A 111 6.93 -3.98 -0.95
CA GLY A 111 5.51 -4.13 -1.32
C GLY A 111 5.16 -5.55 -1.80
N LEU A 112 6.08 -6.22 -2.49
CA LEU A 112 5.88 -7.60 -2.96
C LEU A 112 6.06 -8.65 -1.87
N SER A 113 6.64 -8.29 -0.72
CA SER A 113 6.87 -9.22 0.38
C SER A 113 5.58 -9.94 0.80
N LYS A 114 5.73 -11.20 1.23
CA LYS A 114 4.61 -11.98 1.79
C LYS A 114 4.40 -11.62 3.25
N ASP A 115 5.50 -11.33 3.96
CA ASP A 115 5.52 -11.05 5.39
C ASP A 115 6.48 -9.89 5.67
N ILE A 116 5.94 -8.69 5.89
CA ILE A 116 6.75 -7.51 6.14
C ILE A 116 7.45 -7.55 7.49
N SER A 117 6.91 -8.32 8.43
CA SER A 117 7.50 -8.53 9.75
C SER A 117 8.82 -9.31 9.68
N LYS A 118 9.10 -10.00 8.57
CA LYS A 118 10.37 -10.70 8.36
C LYS A 118 11.54 -9.76 8.02
N HIS A 119 11.24 -8.52 7.64
CA HIS A 119 12.24 -7.47 7.43
C HIS A 119 12.58 -6.69 8.72
N ILE A 120 12.16 -7.20 9.89
CA ILE A 120 12.52 -6.65 11.21
C ILE A 120 13.95 -7.08 11.63
N MET A 121 14.56 -8.04 10.94
CA MET A 121 15.90 -8.54 11.27
C MET A 121 16.91 -8.17 10.18
N GLU A 122 17.59 -7.04 10.39
CA GLU A 122 19.05 -6.84 10.32
C GLU A 122 19.41 -5.51 10.98
#